data_AF-A0A7S1UX95-F1
#
_entry.id   AF-A0A7S1UX95-F1
#
_cell.length_a   1.000
_cell.length_b   1.000
_cell.length_c   1.000
_cell.angle_alpha   90.00
_cell.angle_beta   90.00
_cell.angle_gamma   90.00
#
_symmetry.space_group_name_H-M   'P 1'
#
loop_
_entity.id
_entity.type
_entity.pdbx_description
1 polymer ?
#
loop_
_entity_poly.entity_id
_entity_poly.type
_entity_poly.pdbx_seq_one_letter_code
_entity_poly.pdbx_strand_id
1 'polypeptide(L)'
;DESAPLRTHLSGKQCSIQLLNVSFERPLAIIRSEKSSGSSKSPMSPQSSTSDLLLTHGVVSETETILKQRESRLRQQLESKQKSLLVAEKEATRSKDLLQSRLTASGATSESVEEAKRKHKDKQGKFDRLKREYSESKQKVATVAAQLKQAKESGGSVQQRMTHDALELQHQGFRIVETLAKYDDSYLSEHNDAVRAFRWLWRSKGRHIRLQHQHKMNPRFHEESSLLAGFLVKYAAANPNDVDVLFELLRIFLQPTTSDFTFVRDFLSHTVADVLSDEDQTQVMQRFYTLIAGEGPEETKVL
;
A
#
# COMPACT_ATOMS: atom_id res chain seq x y z
N ASP A 1 26.80 -28.76 6.26
CA ASP A 1 26.09 -27.48 6.18
C ASP A 1 24.62 -27.78 5.93
N GLU A 2 23.79 -27.64 6.96
CA GLU A 2 22.35 -27.95 6.90
C GLU A 2 21.58 -26.98 5.99
N SER A 3 22.20 -25.84 5.62
CA SER A 3 21.60 -24.84 4.74
C SER A 3 21.76 -25.14 3.24
N ALA A 4 22.58 -26.13 2.87
CA ALA A 4 22.88 -26.45 1.48
C ALA A 4 21.62 -26.78 0.64
N PRO A 5 20.66 -27.60 1.11
CA PRO A 5 19.45 -27.89 0.34
C PRO A 5 18.59 -26.65 0.11
N LEU A 6 18.52 -25.76 1.11
CA LEU A 6 17.76 -24.51 1.01
C LEU A 6 18.40 -23.56 0.00
N ARG A 7 19.73 -23.41 0.02
CA ARG A 7 20.47 -22.58 -0.94
C ARG A 7 20.24 -23.06 -2.37
N THR A 8 20.35 -24.37 -2.61
CA THR A 8 20.08 -24.98 -3.92
C THR A 8 18.64 -24.76 -4.39
N HIS A 9 17.67 -24.81 -3.47
CA HIS A 9 16.28 -24.53 -3.83
C HIS A 9 16.07 -23.06 -4.20
N LEU A 10 16.62 -22.13 -3.41
CA LEU A 10 16.48 -20.69 -3.60
C LEU A 10 17.21 -20.17 -4.85
N SER A 11 18.35 -20.75 -5.21
CA SER A 11 19.06 -20.44 -6.47
C SER A 11 18.41 -21.08 -7.70
N GLY A 12 17.46 -22.00 -7.51
CA GLY A 12 16.77 -22.65 -8.60
C GLY A 12 15.88 -21.69 -9.39
N LYS A 13 16.00 -21.69 -10.72
CA LYS A 13 15.18 -20.87 -11.63
C LYS A 13 13.67 -20.99 -11.38
N GLN A 14 13.19 -22.18 -11.01
CA GLN A 14 11.77 -22.40 -10.68
C GLN A 14 11.32 -21.63 -9.45
N CYS A 15 12.16 -21.53 -8.41
CA CYS A 15 11.87 -20.75 -7.22
C CYS A 15 11.70 -19.27 -7.58
N SER A 16 12.64 -18.73 -8.36
CA SER A 16 12.56 -17.36 -8.86
C SER A 16 11.28 -17.11 -9.68
N ILE A 17 10.89 -18.03 -10.59
CA ILE A 17 9.64 -17.89 -11.36
C ILE A 17 8.41 -17.89 -10.44
N GLN A 18 8.33 -18.79 -9.47
CA GLN A 18 7.23 -18.85 -8.51
C GLN A 18 7.16 -17.57 -7.67
N LEU A 19 8.30 -17.06 -7.20
CA LEU A 19 8.42 -15.80 -6.48
C LEU A 19 7.87 -14.64 -7.32
N LEU A 20 8.26 -14.55 -8.60
CA LEU A 20 7.78 -13.50 -9.49
C LEU A 20 6.28 -13.58 -9.73
N ASN A 21 5.74 -14.80 -9.89
CA ASN A 21 4.30 -14.99 -10.07
C ASN A 21 3.53 -14.57 -8.82
N VAL A 22 3.99 -14.93 -7.62
CA VAL A 22 3.27 -14.53 -6.39
C VAL A 22 3.43 -13.03 -6.11
N SER A 23 4.64 -12.50 -6.23
CA SER A 23 4.96 -11.14 -5.78
C SER A 23 4.58 -10.07 -6.80
N PHE A 24 4.62 -10.41 -8.09
CA PHE A 24 4.49 -9.43 -9.17
C PHE A 24 3.38 -9.74 -10.17
N GLU A 25 2.59 -10.81 -10.01
CA GLU A 25 1.45 -11.09 -10.91
C GLU A 25 0.57 -9.84 -11.07
N ARG A 26 0.22 -9.20 -9.96
CA ARG A 26 -0.70 -8.07 -9.97
C ARG A 26 -0.16 -6.84 -10.69
N PRO A 27 0.99 -6.26 -10.31
CA PRO A 27 1.52 -5.11 -11.01
C PRO A 27 1.86 -5.43 -12.48
N LEU A 28 2.31 -6.65 -12.78
CA LEU A 28 2.59 -7.04 -14.17
C LEU A 28 1.31 -7.19 -15.01
N ALA A 29 0.21 -7.69 -14.43
CA ALA A 29 -1.08 -7.75 -15.12
C ALA A 29 -1.59 -6.35 -15.48
N ILE A 30 -1.45 -5.38 -14.56
CA ILE A 30 -1.81 -3.98 -14.82
C ILE A 30 -0.97 -3.43 -15.98
N ILE A 31 0.35 -3.58 -15.94
CA ILE A 31 1.26 -3.13 -17.01
C ILE A 31 0.87 -3.74 -18.37
N ARG A 32 0.50 -5.04 -18.41
CA ARG A 32 0.07 -5.71 -19.65
C ARG A 32 -1.25 -5.12 -20.17
N SER A 33 -2.21 -4.85 -19.29
CA SER A 33 -3.49 -4.26 -19.66
C SER A 33 -3.37 -2.83 -20.24
N GLU A 34 -2.43 -2.04 -19.71
CA GLU A 34 -2.13 -0.70 -20.22
C GLU A 34 -1.55 -0.76 -21.64
N LYS A 35 -0.62 -1.69 -21.90
CA LYS A 35 -0.03 -1.87 -23.24
C LYS A 35 -1.06 -2.29 -24.28
N SER A 36 -2.00 -3.17 -23.94
CA SER A 36 -3.08 -3.56 -24.87
C SER A 36 -4.05 -2.42 -25.19
N SER A 37 -4.21 -1.45 -24.29
CA SER A 37 -5.08 -0.30 -24.53
C SER A 37 -4.46 0.76 -25.45
N GLY A 38 -3.12 0.79 -25.57
CA GLY A 38 -2.38 1.77 -26.37
C GLY A 38 -2.35 1.49 -27.88
N SER A 39 -2.75 0.30 -28.35
CA SER A 39 -2.72 -0.05 -29.79
C SER A 39 -4.03 0.26 -30.53
N SER A 40 -5.09 0.64 -29.84
CA SER A 40 -6.34 1.12 -30.45
C SER A 40 -6.38 2.65 -30.42
N LYS A 41 -6.21 3.29 -31.58
CA LYS A 41 -6.64 4.69 -31.80
C LYS A 41 -8.18 4.75 -31.73
N SER A 42 -8.74 4.57 -30.55
CA SER A 42 -10.13 4.91 -30.24
C SER A 42 -10.11 6.14 -29.35
N PRO A 43 -10.96 7.16 -29.58
CA PRO A 43 -10.97 8.35 -28.75
C PRO A 43 -11.18 7.92 -27.31
N MET A 44 -10.27 8.31 -26.41
CA MET A 44 -10.45 8.14 -24.97
C MET A 44 -11.86 8.63 -24.62
N SER A 45 -12.68 7.75 -24.06
CA SER A 45 -13.89 8.18 -23.39
C SER A 45 -13.50 9.17 -22.27
N PRO A 46 -14.18 10.32 -22.11
CA PRO A 46 -13.68 11.43 -21.27
C PRO A 46 -13.78 11.21 -19.75
N GLN A 47 -13.81 9.96 -19.26
CA GLN A 47 -14.26 9.66 -17.89
C GLN A 47 -13.46 8.56 -17.17
N SER A 48 -12.15 8.47 -17.38
CA SER A 48 -11.28 7.91 -16.35
C SER A 48 -10.94 9.07 -15.40
N SER A 49 -11.65 9.16 -14.28
CA SER A 49 -11.39 10.22 -13.31
C SER A 49 -9.94 10.07 -12.80
N THR A 50 -9.24 11.17 -12.52
CA THR A 50 -7.89 11.12 -11.90
C THR A 50 -7.89 10.23 -10.65
N SER A 51 -9.02 10.17 -9.93
CA SER A 51 -9.24 9.27 -8.80
C SER A 51 -9.19 7.79 -9.18
N ASP A 52 -9.75 7.38 -10.32
CA ASP A 52 -9.70 5.99 -10.78
C ASP A 52 -8.29 5.55 -11.15
N LEU A 53 -7.51 6.46 -11.74
CA LEU A 53 -6.10 6.19 -12.05
C LEU A 53 -5.26 6.00 -10.78
N LEU A 54 -5.44 6.86 -9.78
CA LEU A 54 -4.75 6.73 -8.48
C LEU A 54 -5.12 5.42 -7.77
N LEU A 55 -6.42 5.08 -7.73
CA LEU A 55 -6.91 3.85 -7.13
C LEU A 55 -6.40 2.60 -7.86
N THR A 56 -6.30 2.65 -9.19
CA THR A 56 -5.77 1.54 -10.00
C THR A 56 -4.33 1.18 -9.59
N HIS A 57 -3.53 2.17 -9.19
CA HIS A 57 -2.14 1.95 -8.79
C HIS A 57 -1.93 1.89 -7.27
N GLY A 58 -3.01 1.83 -6.50
CA GLY A 58 -2.96 1.60 -5.05
C GLY A 58 -2.70 2.86 -4.23
N VAL A 59 -2.84 4.04 -4.84
CA VAL A 59 -2.80 5.32 -4.14
C VAL A 59 -4.17 5.57 -3.51
N VAL A 60 -4.21 5.66 -2.19
CA VAL A 60 -5.44 5.82 -1.42
C VAL A 60 -6.06 7.20 -1.73
N SER A 61 -7.37 7.22 -1.99
CA SER A 61 -8.10 8.48 -2.18
C SER A 61 -8.19 9.23 -0.84
N GLU A 62 -8.08 10.56 -0.89
CA GLU A 62 -8.19 11.43 0.29
C GLU A 62 -9.48 11.20 1.08
N THR A 63 -10.58 10.92 0.37
CA THR A 63 -11.87 10.54 0.93
C THR A 63 -11.79 9.26 1.75
N GLU A 64 -11.05 8.23 1.29
CA GLU A 64 -10.89 6.97 2.02
C GLU A 64 -10.10 7.18 3.31
N THR A 65 -9.05 8.01 3.28
CA THR A 65 -8.25 8.35 4.46
C THR A 65 -9.09 9.07 5.51
N ILE A 66 -9.88 10.07 5.10
CA ILE A 66 -10.80 10.80 5.99
C ILE A 66 -11.84 9.86 6.60
N LEU A 67 -12.44 8.98 5.80
CA LEU A 67 -13.43 8.00 6.27
C LEU A 67 -12.81 7.01 7.27
N LYS A 68 -11.60 6.50 7.02
CA LYS A 68 -10.88 5.63 7.98
C LYS A 68 -10.60 6.33 9.30
N GLN A 69 -10.14 7.59 9.26
CA GLN A 69 -9.87 8.35 10.48
C GLN A 69 -11.17 8.62 11.26
N ARG A 70 -12.27 8.94 10.57
CA ARG A 70 -13.60 9.11 11.17
C ARG A 70 -14.11 7.83 11.80
N GLU A 71 -13.97 6.69 11.11
CA GLU A 71 -14.35 5.37 11.63
C GLU A 71 -13.60 5.04 12.91
N SER A 72 -12.28 5.24 12.94
CA SER A 72 -11.44 5.00 14.11
C SER A 72 -11.89 5.81 15.33
N ARG A 73 -12.15 7.11 15.16
CA ARG A 73 -12.67 7.97 16.24
C ARG A 73 -14.04 7.49 16.76
N LEU A 74 -14.95 7.12 15.85
CA LEU A 74 -16.27 6.63 16.23
C LEU A 74 -16.19 5.28 16.96
N ARG A 75 -15.27 4.39 16.57
CA ARG A 75 -15.03 3.10 17.25
C ARG A 75 -14.54 3.30 18.68
N GLN A 76 -13.61 4.24 18.91
CA GLN A 76 -13.16 4.58 20.27
C GLN A 76 -14.30 5.12 21.14
N GLN A 77 -15.17 5.98 20.58
CA GLN A 77 -16.36 6.46 21.28
C GLN A 77 -17.38 5.36 21.56
N LEU A 78 -17.55 4.41 20.64
CA LEU A 78 -18.43 3.26 20.84
C LEU A 78 -17.93 2.38 21.98
N GLU A 79 -16.62 2.14 22.05
CA GLU A 79 -16.00 1.34 23.12
C GLU A 79 -16.17 2.00 24.50
N SER A 80 -16.01 3.33 24.60
CA SER A 80 -16.21 4.05 25.86
C SER A 80 -17.68 4.02 26.32
N LYS A 81 -18.63 4.11 25.37
CA LYS A 81 -20.06 3.93 25.64
C LYS A 81 -20.40 2.50 26.03
N GLN A 82 -19.77 1.50 25.41
CA GLN A 82 -19.94 0.09 25.78
C GLN A 82 -19.51 -0.17 27.23
N LYS A 83 -18.36 0.38 27.65
CA LYS A 83 -17.89 0.30 29.04
C LYS A 83 -18.87 0.96 30.00
N SER A 84 -19.38 2.14 29.66
CA SER A 84 -20.36 2.88 30.48
C SER A 84 -21.69 2.13 30.60
N LEU A 85 -22.14 1.49 29.52
CA LEU A 85 -23.34 0.66 29.49
C LEU A 85 -23.21 -0.55 30.41
N LEU A 86 -22.08 -1.26 30.36
CA LEU A 86 -21.81 -2.41 31.23
C LEU A 86 -21.78 -2.02 32.73
N VAL A 87 -21.26 -0.83 33.06
CA VAL A 87 -21.30 -0.32 34.43
C VAL A 87 -22.74 -0.02 34.85
N ALA A 88 -23.51 0.66 34.00
CA ALA A 88 -24.92 0.97 34.30
C ALA A 88 -25.80 -0.29 34.40
N GLU A 89 -25.52 -1.32 33.61
CA GLU A 89 -26.17 -2.62 33.70
C GLU A 89 -25.95 -3.27 35.06
N LYS A 90 -24.68 -3.30 35.52
CA LYS A 90 -24.31 -3.81 36.85
C LYS A 90 -24.96 -2.99 37.98
N GLU A 91 -25.01 -1.67 37.86
CA GLU A 91 -25.69 -0.81 38.83
C GLU A 91 -27.20 -1.08 38.89
N ALA A 92 -27.85 -1.25 37.72
CA ALA A 92 -29.27 -1.57 37.64
C ALA A 92 -29.57 -2.94 38.27
N THR A 93 -28.77 -3.97 37.97
CA THR A 93 -28.93 -5.30 38.60
C THR A 93 -28.75 -5.23 40.11
N ARG A 94 -27.68 -4.59 40.60
CA ARG A 94 -27.47 -4.40 42.06
C ARG A 94 -28.65 -3.68 42.73
N SER A 95 -29.20 -2.65 42.10
CA SER A 95 -30.35 -1.93 42.65
C SER A 95 -31.63 -2.78 42.65
N LYS A 96 -31.78 -3.69 41.70
CA LYS A 96 -32.89 -4.65 41.63
C LYS A 96 -32.81 -5.68 42.76
N ASP A 97 -31.62 -6.22 43.00
CA ASP A 97 -31.38 -7.19 44.08
C ASP A 97 -31.59 -6.53 45.46
N LEU A 98 -31.16 -5.27 45.62
CA LEU A 98 -31.44 -4.46 46.81
C LEU A 98 -32.95 -4.21 47.02
N LEU A 99 -33.70 -3.98 45.94
CA LEU A 99 -35.15 -3.83 46.02
C LEU A 99 -35.83 -5.16 46.42
N GLN A 100 -35.40 -6.28 45.83
CA GLN A 100 -35.94 -7.60 46.16
C GLN A 100 -35.67 -8.01 47.61
N SER A 101 -34.45 -7.79 48.11
CA SER A 101 -34.11 -8.07 49.51
C SER A 101 -34.89 -7.19 50.50
N ARG A 102 -35.21 -5.94 50.14
CA ARG A 102 -36.05 -5.06 50.97
C ARG A 102 -37.52 -5.48 51.00
N LEU A 103 -38.02 -6.07 49.92
CA LEU A 103 -39.39 -6.60 49.84
C LEU A 103 -39.59 -7.88 50.67
N THR A 104 -38.52 -8.66 50.91
CA THR A 104 -38.58 -9.93 51.65
C THR A 104 -38.17 -9.82 53.12
N ALA A 105 -37.66 -8.68 53.57
CA ALA A 105 -37.19 -8.47 54.95
C ALA A 105 -38.35 -8.22 55.94
N SER A 106 -38.44 -9.03 57.01
CA SER A 106 -39.44 -8.84 58.07
C SER A 106 -39.05 -7.66 58.98
N GLY A 107 -39.55 -6.46 58.68
CA GLY A 107 -39.25 -5.23 59.43
C GLY A 107 -38.90 -4.01 58.56
N ALA A 108 -38.98 -4.13 57.23
CA ALA A 108 -38.77 -2.99 56.35
C ALA A 108 -39.88 -1.94 56.50
N THR A 109 -39.51 -0.69 56.74
CA THR A 109 -40.45 0.43 56.75
C THR A 109 -40.95 0.74 55.34
N SER A 110 -42.19 1.22 55.21
CA SER A 110 -42.79 1.62 53.93
C SER A 110 -41.91 2.64 53.19
N GLU A 111 -41.29 3.57 53.93
CA GLU A 111 -40.35 4.56 53.41
C GLU A 111 -39.08 3.93 52.82
N SER A 112 -38.50 2.91 53.47
CA SER A 112 -37.30 2.22 52.99
C SER A 112 -37.54 1.45 51.69
N VAL A 113 -38.74 0.88 51.51
CA VAL A 113 -39.14 0.18 50.29
C VAL A 113 -39.38 1.18 49.15
N GLU A 114 -40.04 2.31 49.40
CA GLU A 114 -40.25 3.35 48.40
C GLU A 114 -38.95 4.03 47.95
N GLU A 115 -38.00 4.24 48.87
CA GLU A 115 -36.68 4.76 48.51
C GLU A 115 -35.89 3.78 47.60
N ALA A 116 -35.96 2.47 47.90
CA ALA A 116 -35.34 1.44 47.07
C ALA A 116 -35.98 1.34 45.68
N LYS A 117 -37.31 1.50 45.58
CA LYS A 117 -38.03 1.55 44.29
C LYS A 117 -37.60 2.76 43.45
N ARG A 118 -37.51 3.95 44.05
CA ARG A 118 -37.04 5.17 43.36
C ARG A 118 -35.62 4.99 42.83
N LYS A 119 -34.70 4.50 43.67
CA LYS A 119 -33.31 4.21 43.28
C LYS A 119 -33.22 3.22 42.12
N HIS A 120 -33.98 2.13 42.17
CA HIS A 120 -34.03 1.16 41.06
C HIS A 120 -34.56 1.80 39.77
N LYS A 121 -35.64 2.58 39.84
CA LYS A 121 -36.22 3.28 38.68
C LYS A 121 -35.22 4.24 38.03
N ASP A 122 -34.47 5.00 38.83
CA ASP A 122 -33.46 5.93 38.33
C ASP A 122 -32.28 5.21 37.66
N LYS A 123 -31.79 4.13 38.27
CA LYS A 123 -30.70 3.31 37.72
C LYS A 123 -31.12 2.59 36.44
N GLN A 124 -32.35 2.08 36.39
CA GLN A 124 -32.92 1.47 35.19
C GLN A 124 -33.12 2.49 34.06
N GLY A 125 -33.64 3.69 34.37
CA GLY A 125 -33.75 4.77 33.40
C GLY A 125 -32.40 5.23 32.83
N LYS A 126 -31.35 5.27 33.66
CA LYS A 126 -29.96 5.54 33.22
C LYS A 126 -29.45 4.44 32.28
N PHE A 127 -29.68 3.17 32.60
CA PHE A 127 -29.33 2.04 31.74
C PHE A 127 -30.03 2.12 30.37
N ASP A 128 -31.35 2.35 30.36
CA ASP A 128 -32.13 2.43 29.11
C ASP A 128 -31.71 3.61 28.23
N ARG A 129 -31.32 4.73 28.84
CA ARG A 129 -30.74 5.88 28.12
C ARG A 129 -29.40 5.50 27.49
N LEU A 130 -28.47 4.94 28.25
CA LEU A 130 -27.16 4.55 27.74
C LEU A 130 -27.26 3.45 26.67
N LYS A 131 -28.24 2.56 26.78
CA LYS A 131 -28.52 1.52 25.78
C LYS A 131 -28.95 2.13 24.44
N ARG A 132 -29.80 3.16 24.45
CA ARG A 132 -30.17 3.93 23.25
C ARG A 132 -28.96 4.64 22.64
N GLU A 133 -28.19 5.36 23.45
CA GLU A 133 -27.00 6.08 22.99
C GLU A 133 -25.93 5.14 22.40
N TYR A 134 -25.78 3.93 22.96
CA TYR A 134 -24.91 2.88 22.41
C TYR A 134 -25.43 2.38 21.06
N SER A 135 -26.74 2.10 20.93
CA SER A 135 -27.36 1.66 19.67
C SER A 135 -27.19 2.69 18.56
N GLU A 136 -27.45 3.96 18.84
CA GLU A 136 -27.26 5.07 17.89
C GLU A 136 -25.79 5.19 17.45
N SER A 137 -24.86 5.05 18.39
CA SER A 137 -23.41 5.13 18.09
C SER A 137 -22.96 3.93 17.26
N LYS A 138 -23.50 2.74 17.53
CA LYS A 138 -23.27 1.52 16.75
C LYS A 138 -23.78 1.70 15.31
N GLN A 139 -24.95 2.31 15.13
CA GLN A 139 -25.48 2.63 13.80
C GLN A 139 -24.58 3.63 13.05
N LYS A 140 -24.07 4.67 13.73
CA LYS A 140 -23.12 5.63 13.11
C LYS A 140 -21.85 4.93 12.62
N VAL A 141 -21.25 4.04 13.42
CA VAL A 141 -20.10 3.24 12.98
C VAL A 141 -20.45 2.38 11.76
N ALA A 142 -21.62 1.73 11.77
CA ALA A 142 -22.08 0.91 10.64
C ALA A 142 -22.28 1.74 9.35
N THR A 143 -22.82 2.96 9.45
CA THR A 143 -23.01 3.84 8.28
C THR A 143 -21.68 4.26 7.67
N VAL A 144 -20.67 4.62 8.48
CA VAL A 144 -19.35 4.99 7.98
C VAL A 144 -18.63 3.77 7.39
N ALA A 145 -18.75 2.59 8.01
CA ALA A 145 -18.20 1.35 7.46
C ALA A 145 -18.84 1.00 6.09
N ALA A 146 -20.15 1.23 5.92
CA ALA A 146 -20.83 1.05 4.65
C ALA A 146 -20.35 2.07 3.58
N GLN A 147 -20.17 3.34 3.96
CA GLN A 147 -19.60 4.36 3.07
C GLN A 147 -18.17 4.01 2.64
N LEU A 148 -17.34 3.48 3.55
CA LEU A 148 -15.98 3.03 3.23
C LEU A 148 -16.00 1.84 2.26
N LYS A 149 -16.96 0.91 2.43
CA LYS A 149 -17.14 -0.21 1.50
C LYS A 149 -17.56 0.28 0.11
N GLN A 150 -18.53 1.20 0.06
CA GLN A 150 -19.00 1.79 -1.19
C GLN A 150 -17.90 2.57 -1.92
N ALA A 151 -17.07 3.33 -1.20
CA ALA A 151 -15.94 4.06 -1.78
C ALA A 151 -14.84 3.13 -2.37
N LYS A 152 -14.71 1.91 -1.85
CA LYS A 152 -13.81 0.89 -2.41
C LYS A 152 -14.37 0.24 -3.67
N GLU A 153 -15.69 0.08 -3.75
CA GLU A 153 -16.42 -0.57 -4.84
C GLU A 153 -16.78 0.39 -5.99
N SER A 154 -16.82 1.71 -5.73
CA SER A 154 -17.25 2.74 -6.68
C SER A 154 -16.26 3.05 -7.80
N GLY A 155 -15.22 2.26 -7.97
CA GLY A 155 -14.42 2.34 -9.17
C GLY A 155 -14.21 0.94 -9.74
N GLY A 156 -14.09 0.87 -11.08
CA GLY A 156 -14.20 -0.34 -11.89
C GLY A 156 -13.48 -1.60 -11.41
N SER A 157 -13.81 -2.73 -12.06
CA SER A 157 -13.56 -4.10 -11.59
C SER A 157 -12.39 -4.27 -10.60
N VAL A 158 -12.70 -4.83 -9.42
CA VAL A 158 -11.73 -5.14 -8.36
C VAL A 158 -10.57 -5.97 -8.91
N GLN A 159 -10.79 -6.73 -9.99
CA GLN A 159 -9.79 -7.46 -10.75
C GLN A 159 -8.75 -6.62 -11.49
N GLN A 160 -8.75 -5.28 -11.49
CA GLN A 160 -7.69 -4.48 -12.16
C GLN A 160 -6.91 -3.49 -11.29
N ARG A 161 -7.17 -3.42 -9.97
CA ARG A 161 -6.52 -2.46 -9.06
C ARG A 161 -5.38 -3.06 -8.23
N MET A 162 -4.34 -2.29 -7.97
CA MET A 162 -3.37 -2.61 -6.93
C MET A 162 -4.05 -2.53 -5.56
N THR A 163 -4.19 -3.68 -4.90
CA THR A 163 -4.68 -3.76 -3.52
C THR A 163 -3.53 -3.53 -2.54
N HIS A 164 -3.85 -3.29 -1.27
CA HIS A 164 -2.85 -3.24 -0.21
C HIS A 164 -2.04 -4.54 -0.13
N ASP A 165 -2.71 -5.69 -0.21
CA ASP A 165 -2.04 -6.99 -0.15
C ASP A 165 -1.14 -7.22 -1.37
N ALA A 166 -1.53 -6.74 -2.55
CA ALA A 166 -0.67 -6.79 -3.74
C ALA A 166 0.56 -5.88 -3.61
N LEU A 167 0.42 -4.71 -2.98
CA LEU A 167 1.56 -3.84 -2.68
C LEU A 167 2.50 -4.48 -1.65
N GLU A 168 1.95 -5.18 -0.66
CA GLU A 168 2.73 -5.92 0.33
C GLU A 168 3.51 -7.08 -0.31
N LEU A 169 2.85 -7.89 -1.15
CA LEU A 169 3.50 -8.96 -1.90
C LEU A 169 4.60 -8.41 -2.82
N GLN A 170 4.33 -7.30 -3.51
CA GLN A 170 5.32 -6.62 -4.35
C GLN A 170 6.53 -6.15 -3.53
N HIS A 171 6.31 -5.52 -2.38
CA HIS A 171 7.38 -5.07 -1.50
C HIS A 171 8.23 -6.26 -1.00
N GLN A 172 7.59 -7.33 -0.54
CA GLN A 172 8.30 -8.54 -0.12
C GLN A 172 9.10 -9.16 -1.26
N GLY A 173 8.53 -9.23 -2.47
CA GLY A 173 9.23 -9.69 -3.67
C GLY A 173 10.51 -8.89 -3.95
N PHE A 174 10.45 -7.56 -3.82
CA PHE A 174 11.64 -6.72 -3.96
C PHE A 174 12.72 -7.06 -2.93
N ARG A 175 12.35 -7.21 -1.65
CA ARG A 175 13.29 -7.53 -0.57
C ARG A 175 13.92 -8.91 -0.77
N ILE A 176 13.14 -9.89 -1.22
CA ILE A 176 13.65 -11.24 -1.48
C ILE A 176 14.65 -11.21 -2.64
N VAL A 177 14.30 -10.62 -3.78
CA VAL A 177 15.20 -10.53 -4.95
C VAL A 177 16.45 -9.72 -4.62
N GLU A 178 16.33 -8.61 -3.89
CA GLU A 178 17.48 -7.82 -3.42
C GLU A 178 18.43 -8.67 -2.55
N THR A 179 17.86 -9.50 -1.67
CA THR A 179 18.61 -10.40 -0.80
C THR A 179 19.31 -11.49 -1.61
N LEU A 180 18.62 -12.13 -2.55
CA LEU A 180 19.20 -13.15 -3.43
C LEU A 180 20.36 -12.56 -4.25
N ALA A 181 20.12 -11.43 -4.93
CA ALA A 181 21.14 -10.71 -5.70
C ALA A 181 22.21 -10.01 -4.84
N LYS A 182 22.18 -10.16 -3.51
CA LYS A 182 23.27 -9.71 -2.61
C LYS A 182 24.17 -10.87 -2.20
N TYR A 183 23.63 -12.08 -2.11
CA TYR A 183 24.36 -13.27 -1.66
C TYR A 183 24.74 -14.22 -2.80
N ASP A 184 24.28 -13.93 -4.01
CA ASP A 184 24.58 -14.66 -5.24
C ASP A 184 24.85 -13.66 -6.38
N ASP A 185 26.13 -13.51 -6.73
CA ASP A 185 26.59 -12.58 -7.76
C ASP A 185 26.18 -13.01 -9.18
N SER A 186 25.95 -14.31 -9.42
CA SER A 186 25.49 -14.81 -10.72
C SER A 186 23.97 -14.74 -10.87
N TYR A 187 23.23 -14.45 -9.79
CA TYR A 187 21.76 -14.45 -9.76
C TYR A 187 21.15 -13.66 -10.93
N LEU A 188 21.63 -12.43 -11.19
CA LEU A 188 21.09 -11.57 -12.25
C LEU A 188 21.32 -12.13 -13.66
N SER A 189 22.46 -12.80 -13.86
CA SER A 189 22.82 -13.40 -15.15
C SER A 189 22.01 -14.67 -15.45
N GLU A 190 21.70 -15.44 -14.41
CA GLU A 190 20.96 -16.71 -14.51
C GLU A 190 19.43 -16.50 -14.57
N HIS A 191 18.93 -15.41 -13.95
CA HIS A 191 17.50 -15.16 -13.76
C HIS A 191 16.97 -14.00 -14.61
N ASN A 192 17.09 -14.12 -15.94
CA ASN A 192 16.62 -13.14 -16.91
C ASN A 192 15.14 -12.72 -16.77
N ASP A 193 14.28 -13.62 -16.28
CA ASP A 193 12.85 -13.31 -16.03
C ASP A 193 12.69 -12.28 -14.90
N ALA A 194 13.53 -12.34 -13.87
CA ALA A 194 13.54 -11.37 -12.78
C ALA A 194 14.03 -10.00 -13.29
N VAL A 195 15.11 -9.97 -14.05
CA VAL A 195 15.62 -8.74 -14.70
C VAL A 195 14.54 -8.09 -15.55
N ARG A 196 13.86 -8.88 -16.41
CA ARG A 196 12.77 -8.41 -17.25
C ARG A 196 11.61 -7.84 -16.42
N ALA A 197 11.18 -8.54 -15.37
CA ALA A 197 10.11 -8.08 -14.51
C ALA A 197 10.48 -6.75 -13.81
N PHE A 198 11.68 -6.63 -13.27
CA PHE A 198 12.15 -5.41 -12.61
C PHE A 198 12.26 -4.23 -13.59
N ARG A 199 12.78 -4.44 -14.79
CA ARG A 199 12.81 -3.42 -15.85
C ARG A 199 11.41 -2.97 -16.29
N TRP A 200 10.42 -3.86 -16.29
CA TRP A 200 9.02 -3.50 -16.54
C TRP A 200 8.41 -2.71 -15.38
N LEU A 201 8.66 -3.12 -14.15
CA LEU A 201 8.19 -2.41 -12.95
C LEU A 201 8.82 -1.02 -12.85
N TRP A 202 10.11 -0.88 -13.15
CA TRP A 202 10.82 0.40 -13.22
C TRP A 202 10.15 1.37 -14.20
N ARG A 203 9.78 0.90 -15.39
CA ARG A 203 9.12 1.72 -16.40
C ARG A 203 7.62 1.93 -16.15
N SER A 204 7.03 1.25 -15.17
CA SER A 204 5.58 1.22 -15.01
C SER A 204 5.00 2.57 -14.61
N LYS A 205 3.84 2.92 -15.16
CA LYS A 205 3.09 4.12 -14.77
C LYS A 205 2.76 4.12 -13.27
N GLY A 206 2.41 2.95 -12.73
CA GLY A 206 2.10 2.76 -11.32
C GLY A 206 3.21 3.16 -10.37
N ARG A 207 4.47 2.81 -10.68
CA ARG A 207 5.64 3.25 -9.90
C ARG A 207 5.72 4.77 -9.85
N HIS A 208 5.64 5.44 -10.99
CA HIS A 208 5.73 6.91 -11.08
C HIS A 208 4.63 7.58 -10.26
N ILE A 209 3.38 7.11 -10.40
CA ILE A 209 2.24 7.64 -9.66
C ILE A 209 2.45 7.49 -8.15
N ARG A 210 2.91 6.32 -7.68
CA ARG A 210 3.18 6.10 -6.26
C ARG A 210 4.34 6.95 -5.73
N LEU A 211 5.38 7.17 -6.54
CA LEU A 211 6.51 8.05 -6.20
C LEU A 211 6.05 9.50 -6.02
N GLN A 212 5.22 10.03 -6.92
CA GLN A 212 4.68 11.39 -6.83
C GLN A 212 3.69 11.57 -5.67
N HIS A 213 2.99 10.49 -5.29
CA HIS A 213 1.97 10.50 -4.24
C HIS A 213 2.41 9.78 -2.97
N GLN A 214 3.70 9.80 -2.62
CA GLN A 214 4.23 9.15 -1.42
C GLN A 214 3.46 9.53 -0.15
N HIS A 215 3.03 10.79 -0.01
CA HIS A 215 2.23 11.27 1.12
C HIS A 215 0.85 10.59 1.26
N LYS A 216 0.33 9.97 0.20
CA LYS A 216 -0.92 9.17 0.19
C LYS A 216 -0.68 7.67 0.26
N MET A 217 0.59 7.25 0.34
CA MET A 217 1.01 5.86 0.41
C MET A 217 1.41 5.49 1.84
N ASN A 218 1.26 4.22 2.18
CA ASN A 218 1.83 3.68 3.41
C ASN A 218 3.38 3.83 3.35
N PRO A 219 4.04 4.37 4.39
CA PRO A 219 5.50 4.51 4.45
C PRO A 219 6.27 3.24 4.09
N ARG A 220 5.71 2.06 4.40
CA ARG A 220 6.28 0.76 4.05
C ARG A 220 6.57 0.59 2.54
N PHE A 221 5.82 1.28 1.68
CA PHE A 221 5.94 1.17 0.23
C PHE A 221 6.75 2.31 -0.42
N HIS A 222 7.28 3.25 0.37
CA HIS A 222 8.05 4.40 -0.15
C HIS A 222 9.36 3.97 -0.81
N GLU A 223 9.94 2.87 -0.36
CA GLU A 223 11.22 2.34 -0.86
C GLU A 223 11.13 1.67 -2.24
N GLU A 224 9.93 1.52 -2.84
CA GLU A 224 9.75 0.84 -4.12
C GLU A 224 10.74 1.32 -5.21
N SER A 225 10.83 2.64 -5.41
CA SER A 225 11.70 3.20 -6.45
C SER A 225 13.18 3.05 -6.08
N SER A 226 13.52 3.13 -4.79
CA SER A 226 14.89 2.94 -4.32
C SER A 226 15.36 1.49 -4.50
N LEU A 227 14.51 0.51 -4.18
CA LEU A 227 14.81 -0.92 -4.37
C LEU A 227 14.99 -1.27 -5.85
N LEU A 228 14.11 -0.76 -6.71
CA LEU A 228 14.24 -0.95 -8.16
C LEU A 228 15.50 -0.27 -8.72
N ALA A 229 15.82 0.95 -8.29
CA ALA A 229 17.03 1.64 -8.71
C ALA A 229 18.29 0.90 -8.23
N GLY A 230 18.33 0.43 -6.99
CA GLY A 230 19.43 -0.38 -6.46
C GLY A 230 19.63 -1.67 -7.24
N PHE A 231 18.54 -2.35 -7.62
CA PHE A 231 18.59 -3.51 -8.51
C PHE A 231 19.18 -3.16 -9.89
N LEU A 232 18.72 -2.07 -10.51
CA LEU A 232 19.21 -1.66 -11.84
C LEU A 232 20.67 -1.21 -11.81
N VAL A 233 21.12 -0.56 -10.73
CA VAL A 233 22.53 -0.23 -10.52
C VAL A 233 23.39 -1.50 -10.49
N LYS A 234 22.99 -2.51 -9.71
CA LYS A 234 23.69 -3.81 -9.68
C LYS A 234 23.70 -4.49 -11.05
N TYR A 235 22.57 -4.45 -11.75
CA TYR A 235 22.47 -5.01 -13.10
C TYR A 235 23.39 -4.31 -14.10
N ALA A 236 23.40 -2.98 -14.11
CA ALA A 236 24.25 -2.18 -14.99
C ALA A 236 25.74 -2.43 -14.70
N ALA A 237 26.13 -2.52 -13.42
CA ALA A 237 27.51 -2.84 -13.04
C ALA A 237 27.97 -4.21 -13.57
N ALA A 238 27.07 -5.20 -13.61
CA ALA A 238 27.38 -6.52 -14.15
C ALA A 238 27.27 -6.60 -15.69
N ASN A 239 26.68 -5.60 -16.34
CA ASN A 239 26.41 -5.58 -17.79
C ASN A 239 26.78 -4.21 -18.38
N PRO A 240 28.08 -3.82 -18.40
CA PRO A 240 28.51 -2.50 -18.85
C PRO A 240 28.11 -2.18 -20.30
N ASN A 241 27.95 -3.21 -21.14
CA ASN A 241 27.57 -3.08 -22.54
C ASN A 241 26.08 -2.69 -22.74
N ASP A 242 25.22 -2.81 -21.71
CA ASP A 242 23.81 -2.41 -21.79
C ASP A 242 23.64 -0.93 -21.39
N VAL A 243 24.10 -0.04 -22.28
CA VAL A 243 24.06 1.41 -22.08
C VAL A 243 22.63 1.97 -21.90
N ASP A 244 21.61 1.26 -22.40
CA ASP A 244 20.20 1.66 -22.24
C ASP A 244 19.77 1.71 -20.77
N VAL A 245 20.36 0.88 -19.91
CA VAL A 245 20.05 0.89 -18.46
C VAL A 245 20.48 2.18 -17.80
N LEU A 246 21.56 2.82 -18.27
CA LEU A 246 22.01 4.11 -17.74
C LEU A 246 20.94 5.18 -17.96
N PHE A 247 20.34 5.20 -19.16
CA PHE A 247 19.22 6.08 -19.49
C PHE A 247 17.95 5.72 -18.73
N GLU A 248 17.71 4.44 -18.43
CA GLU A 248 16.63 4.07 -17.52
C GLU A 248 16.81 4.65 -16.12
N LEU A 249 18.02 4.57 -15.56
CA LEU A 249 18.35 5.10 -14.25
C LEU A 249 18.19 6.62 -14.22
N LEU A 250 18.63 7.32 -15.26
CA LEU A 250 18.47 8.78 -15.40
C LEU A 250 17.01 9.24 -15.28
N ARG A 251 16.03 8.41 -15.67
CA ARG A 251 14.61 8.75 -15.59
C ARG A 251 14.13 9.11 -14.18
N ILE A 252 14.83 8.67 -13.13
CA ILE A 252 14.44 9.03 -11.76
C ILE A 252 14.61 10.51 -11.47
N PHE A 253 15.50 11.19 -12.20
CA PHE A 253 15.81 12.61 -12.02
C PHE A 253 14.95 13.53 -12.90
N LEU A 254 14.10 12.96 -13.77
CA LEU A 254 13.21 13.75 -14.65
C LEU A 254 12.01 14.35 -13.94
N GLN A 255 11.72 13.88 -12.74
CA GLN A 255 10.62 14.39 -11.94
C GLN A 255 11.14 14.71 -10.54
N PRO A 256 10.68 15.81 -9.91
CA PRO A 256 11.00 16.09 -8.53
C PRO A 256 10.60 14.92 -7.63
N THR A 257 11.55 14.46 -6.81
CA THR A 257 11.33 13.40 -5.83
C THR A 257 11.87 13.84 -4.48
N THR A 258 11.17 13.43 -3.42
CA THR A 258 11.59 13.65 -2.02
C THR A 258 12.56 12.58 -1.54
N SER A 259 12.73 11.50 -2.30
CA SER A 259 13.63 10.40 -1.95
C SER A 259 15.06 10.69 -2.41
N ASP A 260 16.03 10.25 -1.62
CA ASP A 260 17.44 10.40 -1.96
C ASP A 260 17.88 9.32 -2.96
N PHE A 261 18.29 9.77 -4.15
CA PHE A 261 18.87 8.92 -5.20
C PHE A 261 20.33 9.30 -5.50
N THR A 262 21.04 9.87 -4.52
CA THR A 262 22.46 10.23 -4.65
C THR A 262 23.31 9.03 -5.10
N PHE A 263 23.02 7.83 -4.59
CA PHE A 263 23.72 6.61 -5.03
C PHE A 263 23.59 6.32 -6.54
N VAL A 264 22.45 6.68 -7.17
CA VAL A 264 22.26 6.52 -8.61
C VAL A 264 23.09 7.56 -9.36
N ARG A 265 23.12 8.80 -8.88
CA ARG A 265 23.93 9.88 -9.46
C ARG A 265 25.42 9.55 -9.38
N ASP A 266 25.87 9.08 -8.22
CA ASP A 266 27.27 8.71 -7.98
C ASP A 266 27.66 7.52 -8.86
N PHE A 267 26.80 6.50 -8.96
CA PHE A 267 26.99 5.36 -9.86
C PHE A 267 27.09 5.81 -11.32
N LEU A 268 26.16 6.63 -11.82
CA LEU A 268 26.17 7.10 -13.20
C LEU A 268 27.42 7.93 -13.50
N SER A 269 27.81 8.81 -12.59
CA SER A 269 28.99 9.68 -12.75
C SER A 269 30.27 8.86 -12.81
N HIS A 270 30.44 7.92 -11.87
CA HIS A 270 31.60 7.03 -11.85
C HIS A 270 31.62 6.08 -13.05
N THR A 271 30.46 5.52 -13.43
CA THR A 271 30.39 4.57 -14.56
C THR A 271 30.80 5.24 -15.86
N VAL A 272 30.26 6.42 -16.16
CA VAL A 272 30.57 7.15 -17.40
C VAL A 272 32.01 7.65 -17.41
N ALA A 273 32.54 8.11 -16.27
CA ALA A 273 33.90 8.66 -16.21
C ALA A 273 35.00 7.59 -16.21
N ASP A 274 34.81 6.50 -15.46
CA ASP A 274 35.92 5.61 -15.09
C ASP A 274 35.73 4.15 -15.53
N VAL A 275 34.51 3.72 -15.88
CA VAL A 275 34.20 2.30 -16.13
C VAL A 275 33.92 1.99 -17.61
N LEU A 276 33.19 2.87 -18.31
CA LEU A 276 32.82 2.64 -19.70
C LEU A 276 34.05 2.65 -20.62
N SER A 277 34.05 1.77 -21.63
CA SER A 277 35.02 1.80 -22.71
C SER A 277 34.76 2.98 -23.66
N ASP A 278 35.76 3.36 -24.48
CA ASP A 278 35.59 4.40 -25.51
C ASP A 278 34.43 4.08 -26.49
N GLU A 279 34.23 2.80 -26.79
CA GLU A 279 33.14 2.33 -27.64
C GLU A 279 31.78 2.54 -26.95
N ASP A 280 31.66 2.16 -25.68
CA ASP A 280 30.42 2.34 -24.92
C ASP A 280 30.11 3.82 -24.66
N GLN A 281 31.13 4.65 -24.40
CA GLN A 281 30.97 6.11 -24.30
C GLN A 281 30.42 6.70 -25.60
N THR A 282 30.92 6.23 -26.74
CA THR A 282 30.40 6.65 -28.05
C THR A 282 28.94 6.23 -28.23
N GLN A 283 28.56 5.01 -27.80
CA GLN A 283 27.17 4.56 -27.84
C GLN A 283 26.27 5.39 -26.92
N VAL A 284 26.72 5.74 -25.71
CA VAL A 284 26.01 6.64 -24.79
C VAL A 284 25.75 7.99 -25.48
N MET A 285 26.77 8.59 -26.10
CA MET A 285 26.61 9.86 -26.81
C MET A 285 25.63 9.76 -27.98
N GLN A 286 25.71 8.71 -28.79
CA GLN A 286 24.78 8.48 -29.89
C GLN A 286 23.34 8.30 -29.40
N ARG A 287 23.16 7.57 -28.30
CA ARG A 287 21.86 7.36 -27.67
C ARG A 287 21.28 8.66 -27.14
N PHE A 288 22.10 9.48 -26.47
CA PHE A 288 21.72 10.81 -26.00
C PHE A 288 21.30 11.73 -27.15
N TYR A 289 22.06 11.79 -28.24
CA TYR A 289 21.68 12.56 -29.43
C TYR A 289 20.38 12.05 -30.05
N THR A 290 20.17 10.74 -30.09
CA THR A 290 18.91 10.16 -30.58
C THR A 290 17.72 10.58 -29.72
N LEU A 291 17.90 10.66 -28.40
CA LEU A 291 16.86 11.09 -27.47
C LEU A 291 16.52 12.59 -27.65
N ILE A 292 17.52 13.43 -27.88
CA ILE A 292 17.33 14.87 -28.10
C ILE A 292 16.75 15.17 -29.50
N ALA A 293 17.23 14.45 -30.52
CA ALA A 293 16.82 14.67 -31.91
C ALA A 293 15.46 14.04 -32.24
N GLY A 294 15.01 13.06 -31.45
CA GLY A 294 13.71 12.42 -31.65
C GLY A 294 12.53 13.32 -31.23
N GLU A 295 11.37 13.14 -31.87
CA GLU A 295 10.07 13.65 -31.40
C GLU A 295 9.59 12.85 -30.16
N GLY A 296 10.43 12.73 -29.14
CA GLY A 296 10.07 12.05 -27.89
C GLY A 296 9.08 12.86 -27.04
N PRO A 297 8.41 12.23 -26.05
CA PRO A 297 7.56 12.95 -25.11
C PRO A 297 8.34 14.08 -24.41
N GLU A 298 7.69 15.16 -23.98
CA GLU A 298 8.39 16.35 -23.42
C GLU A 298 9.40 16.02 -22.30
N GLU A 299 9.22 14.90 -21.59
CA GLU A 299 10.17 14.36 -20.61
C GLU A 299 11.59 14.14 -21.16
N THR A 300 11.75 13.81 -22.44
CA THR A 300 13.05 13.66 -23.10
C THR A 300 13.78 14.99 -23.33
N LYS A 301 13.09 16.13 -23.26
CA LYS A 301 13.69 17.48 -23.42
C LYS A 301 14.22 18.06 -22.10
N VAL A 302 13.93 17.42 -20.97
CA VAL A 302 14.38 17.80 -19.63
C VAL A 302 15.70 17.10 -19.25
N LEU A 303 16.03 15.99 -19.93
CA LEU A 303 17.34 15.31 -19.87
C LEU A 303 18.45 16.21 -20.43
#